data_AF-A0A7C9ATI7-F1
#
_entry.id   AF-A0A7C9ATI7-F1
#
_cell.length_a   1.000
_cell.length_b   1.000
_cell.length_c   1.000
_cell.angle_alpha   90.00
_cell.angle_beta   90.00
_cell.angle_gamma   90.00
#
_symmetry.space_group_name_H-M   'P 1'
#
loop_
_entity.id
_entity.type
_entity.pdbx_description
1 polymer ?
#
loop_
_entity_poly.entity_id
_entity_poly.type
_entity_poly.pdbx_seq_one_letter_code
_entity_poly.pdbx_strand_id
1 'polypeptide(L)'
;LLPLNKKLDVTDPNSIASLAHFVKTHFGKLDILVNNAGISGFITDFDALRSAMAIGKSMDQINWNEITTQSHELREECIKTNYYGPKGMTEALMPLLQLSDSAQIVNISSAMGQLKVVNSVCIPANLSNNTILHLKQK
;
A
#
# COMPACT_ATOMS: atom_id res chain seq x y z
N LEU A 1 -4.11 -31.45 2.26
CA LEU A 1 -3.39 -30.16 2.24
C LEU A 1 -4.41 -29.07 2.53
N LEU A 2 -4.23 -28.29 3.59
CA LEU A 2 -5.11 -27.15 3.87
C LEU A 2 -4.95 -26.12 2.72
N PRO A 3 -6.04 -25.52 2.22
CA PRO A 3 -5.92 -24.44 1.25
C PRO A 3 -5.16 -23.27 1.88
N LEU A 4 -3.95 -23.02 1.39
CA LEU A 4 -3.10 -21.90 1.82
C LEU A 4 -3.62 -20.54 1.32
N ASN A 5 -4.64 -20.52 0.48
CA ASN A 5 -5.21 -19.32 -0.10
C ASN A 5 -6.51 -18.91 0.63
N LYS A 6 -6.47 -17.73 1.24
CA LYS A 6 -7.65 -17.07 1.81
C LYS A 6 -7.91 -15.78 1.04
N LYS A 7 -9.16 -15.56 0.62
CA LYS A 7 -9.57 -14.28 0.05
C LYS A 7 -9.45 -13.20 1.11
N LEU A 8 -8.81 -12.09 0.76
CA LEU A 8 -8.59 -10.94 1.62
C LEU A 8 -8.93 -9.67 0.84
N ASP A 9 -9.68 -8.79 1.49
CA ASP A 9 -9.84 -7.40 1.09
C ASP A 9 -9.32 -6.54 2.24
N VAL A 10 -8.22 -5.82 2.01
CA VAL A 10 -7.57 -4.99 3.04
C VAL A 10 -8.37 -3.74 3.39
N THR A 11 -9.43 -3.44 2.64
CA THR A 11 -10.32 -2.31 2.92
C THR A 11 -11.54 -2.70 3.75
N ASP A 12 -11.80 -4.00 3.92
CA ASP A 12 -12.90 -4.53 4.72
C ASP A 12 -12.41 -5.08 6.07
N PRO A 13 -12.75 -4.42 7.20
CA PRO A 13 -12.38 -4.89 8.53
C PRO A 13 -12.82 -6.33 8.84
N ASN A 14 -13.95 -6.78 8.28
CA ASN A 14 -14.44 -8.15 8.51
C ASN A 14 -13.57 -9.18 7.78
N SER A 15 -13.12 -8.86 6.57
CA SER A 15 -12.17 -9.66 5.81
C SER A 15 -10.84 -9.81 6.55
N ILE A 16 -10.31 -8.71 7.10
CA ILE A 16 -9.08 -8.70 7.91
C ILE A 16 -9.27 -9.54 9.19
N ALA A 17 -10.36 -9.34 9.93
CA ALA A 17 -10.63 -10.10 11.15
C ALA A 17 -10.78 -11.60 10.87
N SER A 18 -11.43 -11.95 9.76
CA SER A 18 -11.53 -13.33 9.28
C SER A 18 -10.14 -13.91 9.00
N LEU A 19 -9.25 -13.16 8.35
CA LEU A 19 -7.87 -13.59 8.13
C LEU A 19 -7.13 -13.82 9.46
N ALA A 20 -7.19 -12.87 10.40
CA ALA A 20 -6.55 -13.01 11.71
C ALA A 20 -7.04 -14.26 12.44
N HIS A 21 -8.35 -14.52 12.43
CA HIS A 21 -8.92 -15.75 12.99
C HIS A 21 -8.38 -17.00 12.29
N PHE A 22 -8.30 -17.00 10.96
CA PHE A 22 -7.75 -18.13 10.21
C PHE A 22 -6.30 -18.40 10.55
N VAL A 23 -5.45 -17.36 10.63
CA VAL A 23 -4.04 -17.53 10.97
C VAL A 23 -3.89 -18.06 12.39
N LYS A 24 -4.64 -17.50 13.34
CA LYS A 24 -4.66 -17.97 14.73
C LYS A 24 -5.04 -19.45 14.81
N THR A 25 -6.11 -19.87 14.13
CA THR A 25 -6.65 -21.23 14.23
C THR A 25 -5.73 -22.27 13.58
N HIS A 26 -5.06 -21.94 12.48
CA HIS A 26 -4.28 -22.93 11.72
C HIS A 26 -2.77 -22.89 12.01
N PHE A 27 -2.24 -21.74 12.40
CA PHE A 27 -0.79 -21.55 12.60
C PHE A 27 -0.44 -21.09 14.02
N GLY A 28 -1.38 -20.53 14.78
CA GLY A 28 -1.19 -20.09 16.17
C GLY A 28 -0.38 -18.79 16.33
N LYS A 29 0.49 -18.46 15.39
CA LYS A 29 1.34 -17.26 15.38
C LYS A 29 1.54 -16.70 13.96
N LEU A 30 2.13 -15.51 13.87
CA LEU A 30 2.57 -14.91 12.61
C LEU A 30 4.00 -14.41 12.75
N ASP A 31 4.91 -14.83 11.87
CA ASP A 31 6.30 -14.37 11.91
C ASP A 31 6.52 -13.13 11.02
N ILE A 32 5.90 -13.07 9.84
CA ILE A 32 6.10 -11.98 8.87
C ILE A 32 4.76 -11.51 8.31
N LEU A 33 4.47 -10.23 8.43
CA LEU A 33 3.40 -9.55 7.70
C LEU A 33 3.99 -8.75 6.53
N VAL A 34 3.55 -9.03 5.31
CA VAL A 34 3.90 -8.24 4.12
C VAL A 34 2.67 -7.47 3.65
N ASN A 35 2.67 -6.16 3.88
CA ASN A 35 1.67 -5.25 3.36
C ASN A 35 2.05 -4.85 1.93
N ASN A 36 1.55 -5.61 0.96
CA ASN A 36 1.81 -5.41 -0.48
C ASN A 36 0.61 -4.89 -1.27
N ALA A 37 -0.60 -4.89 -0.68
CA ALA A 37 -1.78 -4.41 -1.38
C ALA A 37 -1.64 -2.91 -1.69
N GLY A 38 -1.75 -2.56 -2.97
CA GLY A 38 -1.60 -1.19 -3.43
C GLY A 38 -2.31 -0.97 -4.76
N ILE A 39 -3.01 0.16 -4.87
CA ILE A 39 -3.65 0.63 -6.09
C ILE A 39 -3.17 2.04 -6.44
N SER A 40 -3.36 2.44 -7.70
CA SER A 40 -3.07 3.81 -8.15
C SER A 40 -4.24 4.74 -7.80
N GLY A 41 -3.93 5.93 -7.26
CA GLY A 41 -4.92 6.98 -7.00
C GLY A 41 -5.21 7.89 -8.20
N PHE A 42 -4.74 7.52 -9.38
CA PHE A 42 -4.88 8.26 -10.64
C PHE A 42 -4.87 7.29 -11.82
N ILE A 43 -5.43 7.72 -12.93
CA ILE A 43 -5.37 7.05 -14.23
C ILE A 43 -4.30 7.74 -15.06
N THR A 44 -3.46 6.97 -15.75
CA THR A 44 -2.44 7.51 -16.66
C THR A 44 -2.92 7.41 -18.10
N ASP A 45 -2.76 8.48 -18.86
CA ASP A 45 -2.84 8.43 -20.32
C ASP A 45 -1.56 7.77 -20.85
N PHE A 46 -1.66 6.47 -21.14
CA PHE A 46 -0.53 5.67 -21.61
C PHE A 46 -0.09 6.05 -23.02
N ASP A 47 -0.96 6.62 -23.86
CA ASP A 47 -0.57 7.07 -25.20
C ASP A 47 0.24 8.37 -25.11
N ALA A 48 -0.17 9.30 -24.25
CA ALA A 48 0.61 10.51 -23.95
C ALA A 48 1.94 10.18 -23.28
N LEU A 49 1.95 9.23 -22.32
CA LEU A 49 3.17 8.74 -21.69
C LEU A 49 4.14 8.12 -22.70
N ARG A 50 3.63 7.22 -23.56
CA ARG A 50 4.43 6.57 -24.61
C ARG A 50 5.01 7.59 -25.57
N SER A 51 4.21 8.59 -25.96
CA SER A 51 4.66 9.67 -26.86
C SER A 51 5.76 10.52 -26.22
N ALA A 52 5.64 10.84 -24.94
CA ALA A 52 6.67 11.56 -24.18
C ALA A 52 7.97 10.76 -24.09
N MET A 53 7.90 9.45 -23.83
CA MET A 53 9.09 8.59 -23.78
C MET A 53 9.73 8.39 -25.16
N ALA A 54 8.93 8.31 -26.23
CA ALA A 54 9.42 8.15 -27.60
C ALA A 54 10.25 9.36 -28.09
N ILE A 55 9.98 10.56 -27.58
CA ILE A 55 10.78 11.77 -27.83
C ILE A 55 11.98 11.90 -26.87
N GLY A 56 12.33 10.83 -26.15
CA GLY A 56 13.50 10.77 -25.28
C GLY A 56 13.34 11.47 -23.94
N LYS A 57 12.12 11.89 -23.55
CA LYS A 57 11.92 12.44 -22.20
C LYS A 57 12.15 11.36 -21.16
N SER A 58 13.02 11.65 -20.21
CA SER A 58 13.20 10.83 -19.02
C SER A 58 12.03 11.02 -18.04
N MET A 59 11.91 10.13 -17.06
CA MET A 59 10.78 10.10 -16.12
C MET A 59 10.61 11.40 -15.31
N ASP A 60 11.72 12.09 -15.05
CA ASP A 60 11.80 13.39 -14.38
C ASP A 60 11.37 14.57 -15.27
N GLN A 61 11.35 14.39 -16.59
CA GLN A 61 10.94 15.41 -17.57
C GLN A 61 9.46 15.31 -17.96
N ILE A 62 8.76 14.30 -17.46
CA ILE A 62 7.34 14.09 -17.71
C ILE A 62 6.51 14.98 -16.76
N ASN A 63 5.66 15.83 -17.34
CA ASN A 63 4.67 16.55 -16.56
C ASN A 63 3.49 15.62 -16.24
N TRP A 64 3.53 15.00 -15.06
CA TRP A 64 2.51 14.05 -14.61
C TRP A 64 1.11 14.64 -14.53
N ASN A 65 0.97 15.96 -14.30
CA ASN A 65 -0.35 16.60 -14.22
C ASN A 65 -1.07 16.67 -15.58
N GLU A 66 -0.32 16.60 -16.68
CA GLU A 66 -0.88 16.63 -18.04
C GLU A 66 -1.29 15.23 -18.53
N ILE A 67 -0.65 14.19 -17.99
CA ILE A 67 -0.82 12.80 -18.44
C ILE A 67 -1.53 11.92 -17.40
N THR A 68 -1.97 12.49 -16.29
CA THR A 68 -2.73 11.77 -15.28
C THR A 68 -4.03 12.47 -14.95
N THR A 69 -5.06 11.67 -14.73
CA THR A 69 -6.36 12.13 -14.24
C THR A 69 -6.58 11.56 -12.86
N GLN A 70 -6.88 12.42 -11.90
CA GLN A 70 -7.24 12.03 -10.54
C GLN A 70 -8.64 12.52 -10.20
N SER A 71 -9.53 11.58 -9.89
CA SER A 71 -10.83 11.87 -9.28
C SER A 71 -10.75 11.81 -7.75
N HIS A 72 -11.76 12.34 -7.08
CA HIS A 72 -11.91 12.20 -5.62
C HIS A 72 -12.00 10.72 -5.20
N GLU A 73 -12.79 9.94 -5.93
CA GLU A 73 -13.01 8.52 -5.69
C GLU A 73 -11.71 7.71 -5.78
N LEU A 74 -10.92 7.89 -6.85
CA LEU A 74 -9.62 7.20 -7.00
C LEU A 74 -8.66 7.54 -5.86
N ARG A 75 -8.65 8.80 -5.43
CA ARG A 75 -7.84 9.24 -4.29
C ARG A 75 -8.30 8.58 -3.00
N GLU A 76 -9.59 8.55 -2.73
CA GLU A 76 -10.17 7.92 -1.55
C GLU A 76 -9.89 6.42 -1.49
N GLU A 77 -10.11 5.70 -2.60
CA GLU A 77 -9.82 4.28 -2.69
C GLU A 77 -8.34 3.99 -2.47
N CYS A 78 -7.45 4.79 -3.07
CA CYS A 78 -6.01 4.65 -2.89
C CYS A 78 -5.60 4.87 -1.43
N ILE A 79 -6.15 5.87 -0.74
CA ILE A 79 -5.86 6.09 0.67
C ILE A 79 -6.41 4.94 1.53
N LYS A 80 -7.64 4.48 1.26
CA LYS A 80 -8.24 3.33 1.95
C LYS A 80 -7.37 2.08 1.81
N THR A 81 -6.91 1.78 0.60
CA THR A 81 -6.15 0.57 0.30
C THR A 81 -4.70 0.68 0.76
N ASN A 82 -4.00 1.74 0.39
CA ASN A 82 -2.53 1.80 0.51
C ASN A 82 -2.08 2.29 1.89
N TYR A 83 -2.95 2.99 2.64
CA TYR A 83 -2.62 3.50 3.97
C TYR A 83 -3.45 2.80 5.06
N TYR A 84 -4.78 2.91 4.98
CA TYR A 84 -5.65 2.34 6.02
C TYR A 84 -5.66 0.81 5.99
N GLY A 85 -5.46 0.19 4.82
CA GLY A 85 -5.32 -1.26 4.69
C GLY A 85 -4.14 -1.82 5.49
N PRO A 86 -2.88 -1.42 5.21
CA PRO A 86 -1.72 -1.83 6.00
C PRO A 86 -1.85 -1.53 7.49
N LYS A 87 -2.46 -0.39 7.86
CA LYS A 87 -2.74 -0.05 9.25
C LYS A 87 -3.68 -1.07 9.90
N GLY A 88 -4.83 -1.32 9.30
CA GLY A 88 -5.83 -2.28 9.82
C GLY A 88 -5.29 -3.70 9.88
N MET A 89 -4.53 -4.13 8.86
CA MET A 89 -3.83 -5.41 8.83
C MET A 89 -2.84 -5.55 9.98
N THR A 90 -2.02 -4.52 10.21
CA THR A 90 -1.05 -4.48 11.29
C THR A 90 -1.73 -4.54 12.65
N GLU A 91 -2.77 -3.72 12.87
CA GLU A 91 -3.53 -3.69 14.13
C GLU A 91 -4.19 -5.04 14.44
N ALA A 92 -4.84 -5.66 13.45
CA ALA A 92 -5.54 -6.93 13.62
C ALA A 92 -4.61 -8.13 13.82
N LEU A 93 -3.43 -8.12 13.20
CA LEU A 93 -2.48 -9.23 13.27
C LEU A 93 -1.39 -9.03 14.34
N MET A 94 -1.30 -7.84 14.96
CA MET A 94 -0.34 -7.55 16.03
C MET A 94 -0.32 -8.60 17.14
N PRO A 95 -1.45 -9.10 17.66
CA PRO A 95 -1.42 -10.12 18.72
C PRO A 95 -0.76 -11.43 18.28
N LEU A 96 -0.79 -11.76 16.99
CA LEU A 96 -0.15 -12.96 16.44
C LEU A 96 1.34 -12.74 16.14
N LEU A 97 1.69 -11.52 15.72
CA LEU A 97 3.07 -11.09 15.52
C LEU A 97 3.85 -11.10 16.83
N GLN A 98 3.24 -10.65 17.92
CA GLN A 98 3.86 -10.63 19.26
C GLN A 98 4.21 -12.03 19.81
N LEU A 99 3.67 -13.11 19.22
CA LEU A 99 4.00 -14.49 19.57
C LEU A 99 5.26 -14.99 18.85
N SER A 100 5.79 -14.24 17.88
CA SER A 100 7.01 -14.59 17.17
C SER A 100 8.23 -13.97 17.84
N ASP A 101 9.29 -14.76 18.00
CA ASP A 101 10.59 -14.30 18.50
C ASP A 101 11.32 -13.36 17.51
N SER A 102 10.88 -13.32 16.25
CA SER A 102 11.51 -12.54 15.17
C SER A 102 10.44 -11.90 14.26
N ALA A 103 9.41 -11.29 14.87
CA ALA A 103 8.32 -10.66 14.14
C ALA A 103 8.80 -9.56 13.18
N GLN A 104 8.33 -9.58 11.93
CA GLN A 104 8.64 -8.56 10.92
C GLN A 104 7.38 -8.02 10.25
N ILE A 105 7.35 -6.72 10.02
CA ILE A 105 6.36 -6.05 9.18
C ILE A 105 7.10 -5.39 8.03
N VAL A 106 6.76 -5.80 6.81
CA VAL A 106 7.31 -5.27 5.57
C VAL A 106 6.21 -4.52 4.84
N ASN A 107 6.37 -3.21 4.68
CA ASN A 107 5.46 -2.39 3.88
C ASN A 107 6.10 -2.12 2.52
N ILE A 108 5.41 -2.53 1.45
CA ILE A 108 5.86 -2.28 0.08
C ILE A 108 5.24 -0.97 -0.40
N SER A 109 6.09 -0.02 -0.75
CA SER A 109 5.72 1.31 -1.23
C SER A 109 6.35 1.61 -2.59
N SER A 110 5.87 2.66 -3.27
CA SER A 110 6.37 3.07 -4.59
C SER A 110 7.10 4.41 -4.52
N ALA A 111 7.94 4.69 -5.52
CA ALA A 111 8.58 6.00 -5.68
C ALA A 111 7.56 7.14 -5.76
N MET A 112 6.38 6.87 -6.32
CA MET A 112 5.28 7.83 -6.38
C MET A 112 4.64 8.13 -5.02
N GLY A 113 4.90 7.31 -4.00
CA GLY A 113 4.52 7.56 -2.60
C GLY A 113 5.46 8.52 -1.86
N GLN A 114 6.53 9.01 -2.49
CA GLN A 114 7.41 10.00 -1.88
C GLN A 114 6.71 11.36 -1.75
N LEU A 115 6.83 12.03 -0.59
CA LEU A 115 6.16 13.30 -0.31
C LEU A 115 6.39 14.40 -1.37
N LYS A 116 7.56 14.40 -2.02
CA LYS A 116 7.88 15.33 -3.12
C LYS A 116 7.01 15.14 -4.35
N VAL A 117 6.54 13.91 -4.60
CA VAL A 117 5.67 13.51 -5.72
C VAL A 117 4.19 13.55 -5.30
N VAL A 118 3.91 13.30 -4.03
CA VAL A 118 2.56 13.16 -3.48
C VAL A 118 1.81 14.50 -3.36
N ASN A 119 2.50 15.62 -3.20
CA ASN A 119 1.89 16.96 -3.19
C ASN A 119 1.08 17.26 -4.46
N SER A 120 1.31 16.52 -5.55
CA SER A 120 0.57 16.65 -6.81
C SER A 120 -0.37 15.47 -7.13
N VAL A 121 -0.28 14.32 -6.43
CA VAL A 121 -0.83 13.06 -6.97
C VAL A 121 -1.63 12.21 -5.98
N CYS A 122 -1.57 12.35 -4.63
CA CYS A 122 -2.37 11.42 -3.81
C CYS A 122 -2.77 11.77 -2.36
N ILE A 123 -2.28 12.84 -1.72
CA ILE A 123 -2.58 13.11 -0.30
C ILE A 123 -2.90 14.59 -0.07
N PRO A 124 -3.99 14.96 0.64
CA PRO A 124 -4.18 16.32 1.11
C PRO A 124 -3.11 16.68 2.15
N ALA A 125 -2.55 17.90 2.08
CA ALA A 125 -1.36 18.36 2.82
C ALA A 125 -1.36 18.11 4.35
N ASN A 126 -2.52 17.82 4.95
CA ASN A 126 -2.72 17.58 6.39
C ASN A 126 -2.48 16.14 6.86
N LEU A 127 -2.25 15.17 5.97
CA LEU A 127 -1.93 13.77 6.33
C LEU A 127 -0.44 13.43 6.12
N SER A 128 0.41 14.45 6.01
CA SER A 128 1.85 14.35 5.75
C SER A 128 2.67 13.92 6.98
N ASN A 129 2.33 12.79 7.59
CA ASN A 129 3.28 12.08 8.45
C ASN A 129 3.97 11.00 7.62
N ASN A 130 5.21 11.32 7.21
CA ASN A 130 6.24 10.42 6.72
C ASN A 130 5.91 8.93 6.96
N THR A 131 5.52 8.20 5.92
CA THR A 131 5.84 6.76 5.86
C THR A 131 7.34 6.63 5.55
N ILE A 132 8.18 7.20 6.42
CA ILE A 132 9.54 6.76 6.62
C ILE A 132 9.39 5.72 7.70
N LEU A 133 9.21 4.46 7.29
CA LEU A 133 9.53 3.36 8.20
C LEU A 133 11.02 3.52 8.53
N HIS A 134 11.29 4.04 9.72
CA HIS A 134 12.59 3.87 10.34
C HIS A 134 12.68 2.38 10.71
N LEU A 135 13.04 1.55 9.74
CA LEU A 135 13.48 0.19 10.00
C LEU A 135 14.81 0.33 10.75
N LYS A 136 14.76 0.34 12.08
CA LYS A 136 15.92 -0.07 12.85
C LYS A 136 16.11 -1.57 12.57
N GLN A 137 16.94 -1.86 11.57
CA GLN A 137 17.67 -3.13 11.55
C GLN A 137 18.48 -3.18 12.84
N LYS A 138 18.25 -4.20 13.66
CA LYS A 138 19.25 -4.66 14.62
C LYS A 138 20.26 -5.51 13.86
#